data_AF-A0A9X5AMG5-F1
#
_entry.id   AF-A0A9X5AMG5-F1
#
_cell.length_a   1.000
_cell.length_b   1.000
_cell.length_c   1.000
_cell.angle_alpha   90.00
_cell.angle_beta   90.00
_cell.angle_gamma   90.00
#
_symmetry.space_group_name_H-M   'P 1'
#
loop_
_entity.id
_entity.type
_entity.pdbx_description
1 polymer ?
#
loop_
_entity_poly.entity_id
_entity_poly.type
_entity_poly.pdbx_seq_one_letter_code
_entity_poly.pdbx_strand_id
1 'polypeptide(L)' 'MSKLIPQEYDTVLLKTGEVVGLMEQMDETHFLPDYGVETPEQEEKTMAMKPISIDNIEKVIYRSKDTY' A
#
# COMPACT_ATOMS: atom_id res chain seq x y z
N MET A 1 -8.49 -10.11 17.99
CA MET A 1 -8.35 -8.91 17.13
C MET A 1 -8.24 -9.41 15.71
N SER A 2 -9.32 -9.28 14.92
CA SER A 2 -9.27 -9.64 13.51
C SER A 2 -8.22 -8.76 12.83
N LYS A 3 -7.13 -9.36 12.33
CA LYS A 3 -6.17 -8.62 11.49
C LYS A 3 -6.98 -8.07 10.32
N LEU A 4 -6.98 -6.74 10.18
CA LEU A 4 -7.64 -6.09 9.05
C LEU A 4 -6.87 -6.54 7.79
N ILE A 5 -7.54 -7.24 6.88
CA ILE A 5 -6.94 -7.65 5.61
C ILE A 5 -6.86 -6.38 4.74
N PRO A 6 -5.68 -5.98 4.25
CA PRO A 6 -5.52 -4.83 3.36
C PRO A 6 -6.33 -4.98 2.07
N GLN A 7 -6.79 -3.88 1.52
CA GLN A 7 -7.63 -3.81 0.32
C GLN A 7 -7.09 -2.75 -0.65
N GLU A 8 -7.53 -2.79 -1.90
CA GLU A 8 -7.27 -1.71 -2.86
C GLU A 8 -7.73 -0.36 -2.29
N TYR A 9 -6.98 0.69 -2.59
CA TYR A 9 -7.15 2.05 -2.11
C TYR A 9 -7.01 2.26 -0.60
N ASP A 10 -6.62 1.23 0.16
CA ASP A 10 -6.16 1.44 1.54
C ASP A 10 -4.84 2.21 1.52
N THR A 11 -4.66 3.07 2.52
CA THR A 11 -3.34 3.59 2.88
C THR A 11 -2.80 2.77 4.04
N VAL A 12 -1.58 2.28 3.88
CA VAL A 12 -0.95 1.37 4.83
C VAL A 12 0.42 1.88 5.27
N LEU A 13 0.79 1.53 6.50
CA LEU A 13 2.14 1.69 7.01
C LEU A 13 2.90 0.38 6.77
N LEU A 14 4.03 0.46 6.08
CA LEU A 14 4.96 -0.64 5.90
C LEU A 14 5.83 -0.80 7.14
N LYS A 15 6.35 -2.01 7.36
CA LYS A 15 7.32 -2.31 8.44
C LYS A 15 8.61 -1.49 8.35
N THR A 16 8.91 -0.91 7.18
CA THR A 16 10.02 0.04 6.98
C THR A 16 9.75 1.41 7.58
N GLY A 17 8.50 1.70 7.96
CA GLY A 17 8.03 3.02 8.40
C GLY A 17 7.47 3.88 7.27
N GLU A 18 7.51 3.41 6.02
CA GLU A 18 6.97 4.12 4.86
C GLU A 18 5.44 4.01 4.81
N VAL A 19 4.79 5.10 4.43
CA VAL A 19 3.35 5.14 4.19
C VAL A 19 3.11 5.07 2.68
N VAL A 20 2.26 4.13 2.25
CA VAL A 20 1.94 3.93 0.84
C VAL A 20 0.45 3.70 0.64
N GLY A 21 -0.06 4.11 -0.52
CA GLY A 21 -1.38 3.70 -0.99
C GLY A 21 -1.30 2.33 -1.68
N LEU A 22 -2.31 1.47 -1.51
CA LEU A 22 -2.46 0.26 -2.31
C LEU A 22 -3.26 0.61 -3.56
N MET A 23 -2.68 0.51 -4.75
CA MET A 23 -3.36 0.88 -6.00
C MET A 23 -4.18 -0.27 -6.59
N GLU A 24 -3.53 -1.40 -6.81
CA GLU A 24 -4.10 -2.56 -7.51
C GLU A 24 -3.67 -3.84 -6.79
N GLN A 25 -4.62 -4.78 -6.61
CA GLN A 25 -4.35 -6.09 -6.07
C GLN A 25 -3.85 -7.02 -7.18
N MET A 26 -2.58 -7.41 -7.11
CA MET A 26 -1.95 -8.31 -8.08
C MET A 26 -2.36 -9.77 -7.82
N ASP A 27 -2.40 -10.17 -6.56
CA ASP A 27 -2.82 -11.50 -6.11
C ASP A 27 -3.36 -11.44 -4.66
N GLU A 28 -3.68 -12.60 -4.07
CA GLU A 28 -4.22 -12.71 -2.70
C GLU A 28 -3.33 -12.06 -1.61
N THR A 29 -2.05 -11.86 -1.90
CA THR A 29 -1.02 -11.43 -0.96
C THR A 29 -0.18 -10.25 -1.43
N HIS A 30 -0.32 -9.79 -2.68
CA HIS A 30 0.49 -8.71 -3.24
C HIS A 30 -0.35 -7.57 -3.83
N PHE A 31 0.14 -6.36 -3.63
CA PHE A 31 -0.45 -5.13 -4.14
C PHE A 31 0.61 -4.26 -4.81
N LEU A 32 0.21 -3.49 -5.82
CA LEU A 32 1.03 -2.39 -6.32
C LEU A 32 0.95 -1.20 -5.35
N PRO A 33 2.09 -0.74 -4.82
CA PRO A 33 2.14 0.43 -3.95
C PRO A 33 2.23 1.73 -4.75
N ASP A 34 1.58 2.77 -4.24
CA ASP A 34 1.84 4.17 -4.58
C ASP A 34 2.62 4.81 -3.43
N TYR A 35 3.91 5.10 -3.66
CA TYR A 35 4.76 5.82 -2.71
C TYR A 35 4.61 7.34 -2.83
N GLY A 36 3.88 7.81 -3.84
CA GLY A 36 3.75 9.22 -4.20
C GLY A 36 4.88 9.72 -5.09
N VAL A 37 4.86 11.03 -5.35
CA VAL A 37 5.83 11.75 -6.19
C VAL A 37 6.38 13.00 -5.50
N GLU A 38 6.26 13.09 -4.17
CA GLU A 38 6.71 14.25 -3.40
C GLU A 38 8.25 14.39 -3.41
N THR A 39 8.96 13.26 -3.52
CA THR A 39 10.41 13.21 -3.65
C THR A 39 10.81 12.34 -4.84
N PRO A 40 11.98 12.58 -5.46
CA PRO A 40 12.48 11.75 -6.56
C PRO A 40 12.60 10.26 -6.19
N GLU A 41 12.93 9.95 -4.94
CA GLU A 41 13.02 8.56 -4.47
C GLU A 41 11.64 7.88 -4.41
N GLN A 42 10.62 8.60 -3.95
CA GLN A 42 9.24 8.08 -3.98
C GLN A 42 8.74 7.92 -5.41
N GLU A 43 9.02 8.89 -6.28
CA GLU A 43 8.66 8.81 -7.69
C GLU A 43 9.32 7.60 -8.37
N GLU A 44 10.62 7.37 -8.13
CA GLU A 44 11.34 6.20 -8.65
C GLU A 44 10.72 4.88 -8.14
N LYS A 45 10.39 4.79 -6.85
CA LYS A 45 9.74 3.60 -6.26
C LYS A 45 8.34 3.35 -6.84
N THR A 46 7.55 4.41 -6.99
CA THR A 46 6.22 4.34 -7.61
C THR A 46 6.32 3.89 -9.07
N MET A 47 7.26 4.47 -9.84
CA MET A 47 7.49 4.13 -11.24
C MET A 47 8.13 2.75 -11.44
N ALA A 48 8.80 2.20 -10.42
CA ALA A 48 9.33 0.84 -10.47
C ALA A 48 8.23 -0.23 -10.53
N MET A 49 6.98 0.12 -10.18
CA MET A 49 5.81 -0.76 -10.22
C MET A 49 6.06 -2.11 -9.54
N LYS A 50 6.86 -2.10 -8.47
CA LYS A 50 7.27 -3.31 -7.77
C LYS A 50 6.22 -3.67 -6.72
N PRO A 51 5.57 -4.84 -6.82
CA PRO A 51 4.54 -5.23 -5.87
C PRO A 51 5.11 -5.44 -4.46
N ILE A 52 4.29 -5.12 -3.46
CA ILE A 52 4.57 -5.36 -2.05
C ILE A 52 3.66 -6.45 -1.51
N SER A 53 4.21 -7.31 -0.64
CA SER A 53 3.44 -8.33 0.05
C SER A 53 2.70 -7.75 1.26
N ILE A 54 1.52 -8.30 1.59
CA ILE A 54 0.79 -8.02 2.83
C ILE A 54 1.62 -8.32 4.08
N ASP A 55 2.62 -9.19 3.99
CA ASP A 55 3.52 -9.48 5.10
C ASP A 55 4.46 -8.31 5.40
N ASN A 56 4.67 -7.40 4.45
CA ASN A 56 5.44 -6.17 4.66
C ASN A 56 4.61 -5.04 5.27
N ILE A 57 3.29 -5.21 5.34
CA ILE A 57 2.37 -4.24 5.91
C ILE A 57 2.36 -4.41 7.43
N GLU A 58 2.62 -3.32 8.15
CA GLU A 58 2.53 -3.28 9.61
C GLU A 58 1.07 -3.08 10.04
N LYS A 59 0.39 -2.09 9.46
CA LYS A 59 -1.03 -1.80 9.72
C LYS A 59 -1.66 -0.96 8.61
N VAL A 60 -2.98 -1.09 8.45
CA VAL A 60 -3.79 -0.16 7.66
C VAL A 60 -4.01 1.11 8.48
N ILE A 61 -3.69 2.27 7.91
CA ILE A 61 -3.81 3.57 8.59
C ILE A 61 -5.04 4.37 8.13
N TYR A 62 -5.46 4.16 6.88
CA TYR A 62 -6.67 4.73 6.33
C TYR A 62 -7.31 3.72 5.40
N ARG A 63 -8.60 3.51 5.59
CA ARG A 63 -9.43 2.78 4.65
C ARG A 63 -10.39 3.77 4.02
N SER A 64 -10.29 3.95 2.71
CA SER A 64 -11.32 4.68 2.01
C SER A 64 -12.63 3.93 2.21
N LYS A 65 -13.63 4.58 2.84
CA LYS A 65 -14.96 4.01 2.87
C LYS A 65 -15.46 4.05 1.44
N ASP A 66 -15.80 2.90 0.86
CA ASP A 66 -16.51 2.81 -0.42
C ASP A 66 -17.48 3.98 -0.55
N THR A 67 -17.14 4.93 -1.42
CA THR A 67 -18.12 5.92 -1.89
C THR A 67 -18.95 5.21 -2.94
N TYR A 68 -20.05 4.63 -2.45
CA TYR A 68 -21.34 4.30 -3.09
C TYR A 68 -21.39 4.19 -4.62
#